data_AF-A0A9E0LE14-F1
#
_entry.id   AF-A0A9E0LE14-F1
#
_cell.length_a   1.000
_cell.length_b   1.000
_cell.length_c   1.000
_cell.angle_alpha   90.00
_cell.angle_beta   90.00
_cell.angle_gamma   90.00
#
_symmetry.space_group_name_H-M   'P 1'
#
loop_
_entity.id
_entity.type
_entity.pdbx_description
1 polymer ?
#
loop_
_entity_poly.entity_id
_entity_poly.type
_entity_poly.pdbx_seq_one_letter_code
_entity_poly.pdbx_strand_id
1 'polypeptide(L)'
;MTSPNSDVQLRDRLNEEFGQEQSEQILDLFCSGVGLELTKLKESAAAQDLPRLLHNSRGLRAVCQSIFVSDMEQTCLEIEAAGERLDWQLVVELLVRLHEQFASVCRQCH
;
A
#
# COMPACT_ATOMS: atom_id res chain seq x y z
N MET A 1 16.34 16.21 -11.61
CA MET A 1 16.04 14.98 -12.38
C MET A 1 14.64 14.56 -11.98
N THR A 2 13.65 14.94 -12.79
CA THR A 2 12.24 14.59 -12.59
C THR A 2 12.03 13.17 -13.09
N SER A 3 11.77 12.21 -12.19
CA SER A 3 11.39 10.85 -12.59
C SER A 3 10.12 10.92 -13.45
N PRO A 4 10.15 10.44 -14.70
CA PRO A 4 8.96 10.36 -15.52
C PRO A 4 8.20 9.07 -15.20
N ASN A 5 6.87 9.18 -15.07
CA ASN A 5 5.89 8.13 -15.40
C ASN A 5 5.77 6.87 -14.51
N SER A 6 5.56 7.00 -13.21
CA SER A 6 4.87 5.92 -12.45
C SER A 6 3.35 5.93 -12.68
N ASP A 7 2.80 7.12 -12.95
CA ASP A 7 1.36 7.41 -12.86
C ASP A 7 0.56 6.91 -14.08
N VAL A 8 1.14 7.05 -15.26
CA VAL A 8 0.59 6.52 -16.51
C VAL A 8 0.67 4.98 -16.52
N GLN A 9 1.68 4.41 -15.84
CA GLN A 9 1.94 2.96 -15.87
C GLN A 9 0.92 2.14 -15.08
N LEU A 10 0.39 2.63 -13.95
CA LEU A 10 -0.57 1.87 -13.14
C LEU A 10 -1.90 1.71 -13.86
N ARG A 11 -2.47 2.82 -14.32
CA ARG A 11 -3.78 2.82 -15.00
C ARG A 11 -3.70 2.10 -16.34
N ASP A 12 -2.62 2.29 -17.08
CA ASP A 12 -2.40 1.58 -18.35
C ASP A 12 -2.28 0.05 -18.11
N ARG A 13 -1.52 -0.39 -17.10
CA ARG A 13 -1.43 -1.82 -16.76
C ARG A 13 -2.75 -2.42 -16.32
N LEU A 14 -3.52 -1.70 -15.50
CA LEU A 14 -4.86 -2.17 -15.12
C LEU A 14 -5.77 -2.24 -16.34
N ASN A 15 -5.75 -1.24 -17.21
CA ASN A 15 -6.55 -1.22 -18.44
C ASN A 15 -6.17 -2.37 -19.40
N GLU A 16 -4.87 -2.69 -19.50
CA GLU A 16 -4.37 -3.81 -20.29
C GLU A 16 -4.87 -5.17 -19.75
N GLU A 17 -4.88 -5.35 -18.43
CA GLU A 17 -5.22 -6.64 -17.80
C GLU A 17 -6.74 -6.83 -17.63
N PHE A 18 -7.46 -5.77 -17.27
CA PHE A 18 -8.85 -5.83 -16.82
C PHE A 18 -9.84 -5.07 -17.71
N GLY A 19 -9.37 -4.14 -18.53
CA GLY A 19 -10.22 -3.21 -19.29
C GLY A 19 -10.55 -1.93 -18.51
N GLN A 20 -10.94 -0.88 -19.23
CA GLN A 20 -11.10 0.47 -18.66
C GLN A 20 -12.15 0.55 -17.55
N GLU A 21 -13.34 -0.03 -17.76
CA GLU A 21 -14.45 0.03 -16.81
C GLU A 21 -14.14 -0.73 -15.51
N GLN A 22 -13.57 -1.94 -15.63
CA GLN A 22 -13.14 -2.71 -14.45
C GLN A 22 -12.00 -2.02 -13.70
N SER A 23 -11.06 -1.40 -14.41
CA SER A 23 -9.91 -0.72 -13.80
C SER A 23 -10.34 0.45 -12.91
N GLU A 24 -11.34 1.23 -13.34
CA GLU A 24 -11.91 2.30 -12.52
C GLU A 24 -12.53 1.76 -11.23
N GLN A 25 -13.33 0.69 -11.32
CA GLN A 25 -13.93 0.05 -10.16
C GLN A 25 -12.89 -0.54 -9.20
N ILE A 26 -11.82 -1.15 -9.72
CA ILE A 26 -10.72 -1.70 -8.92
C ILE A 26 -10.02 -0.57 -8.14
N LEU A 27 -9.74 0.56 -8.79
CA LEU A 27 -9.10 1.71 -8.15
C LEU A 27 -9.99 2.34 -7.08
N ASP A 28 -11.29 2.48 -7.34
CA ASP A 28 -12.26 2.97 -6.34
C ASP A 28 -12.37 2.03 -5.14
N LEU A 29 -12.41 0.71 -5.38
CA LEU A 29 -12.41 -0.30 -4.32
C LEU A 29 -11.10 -0.27 -3.51
N PHE A 30 -9.97 -0.09 -4.17
CA PHE A 30 -8.69 0.06 -3.51
C PHE A 30 -8.67 1.31 -2.61
N CYS A 31 -9.04 2.47 -3.13
CA CYS A 31 -9.04 3.73 -2.38
C CYS A 31 -10.05 3.76 -1.23
N SER A 32 -11.20 3.09 -1.38
CA SER A 32 -12.18 2.95 -0.29
C SER A 32 -11.78 1.92 0.76
N GLY A 33 -11.12 0.82 0.38
CA GLY A 33 -10.79 -0.28 1.28
C GLY A 33 -9.48 -0.10 2.06
N VAL A 34 -8.42 0.40 1.42
CA VAL A 34 -7.06 0.42 2.01
C VAL A 34 -6.91 1.41 3.16
N GLY A 35 -7.72 2.47 3.22
CA GLY A 35 -7.69 3.42 4.35
C GLY A 35 -7.94 2.75 5.71
N LEU A 36 -8.83 1.75 5.74
CA LEU A 36 -9.10 0.97 6.96
C LEU A 36 -7.91 0.09 7.35
N GLU A 37 -7.26 -0.55 6.37
CA GLU A 37 -6.09 -1.40 6.61
C GLU A 37 -4.89 -0.60 7.13
N LEU A 38 -4.67 0.61 6.61
CA LEU A 38 -3.65 1.53 7.14
C LEU A 38 -3.91 1.91 8.59
N THR A 39 -5.18 2.07 8.98
CA THR A 39 -5.55 2.38 10.37
C THR A 39 -5.23 1.19 11.29
N LYS A 40 -5.61 -0.03 10.88
CA LYS A 40 -5.29 -1.26 11.64
C LYS A 40 -3.79 -1.47 11.79
N LEU A 41 -3.00 -1.14 10.77
CA LEU A 41 -1.54 -1.18 10.82
C LEU A 41 -0.97 -0.20 11.86
N LYS A 42 -1.41 1.06 11.84
CA LYS A 42 -1.01 2.07 12.82
C LYS A 42 -1.35 1.66 14.25
N GLU A 43 -2.55 1.10 14.47
CA GLU A 43 -2.95 0.56 15.78
C GLU A 43 -2.03 -0.58 16.23
N SER A 44 -1.74 -1.54 15.34
CA SER A 44 -0.85 -2.65 15.68
C SER A 44 0.58 -2.20 15.99
N ALA A 45 1.11 -1.20 15.27
CA ALA A 45 2.41 -0.62 15.56
C ALA A 45 2.43 0.14 16.90
N ALA A 46 1.40 0.92 17.20
CA ALA A 46 1.28 1.63 18.47
C ALA A 46 1.16 0.67 19.66
N ALA A 47 0.47 -0.45 19.49
CA ALA A 47 0.36 -1.51 20.48
C ALA A 47 1.58 -2.45 20.53
N GLN A 48 2.54 -2.30 19.59
CA GLN A 48 3.67 -3.23 19.40
C GLN A 48 3.22 -4.70 19.24
N ASP A 49 2.05 -4.91 18.63
CA ASP A 49 1.46 -6.22 18.39
C ASP A 49 2.01 -6.80 17.08
N LEU A 50 3.14 -7.51 17.18
CA LEU A 50 3.84 -8.09 16.03
C LEU A 50 2.96 -9.05 15.21
N PRO A 51 2.24 -10.03 15.79
CA PRO A 51 1.36 -10.91 15.02
C PRO A 51 0.32 -10.13 14.20
N ARG A 52 -0.30 -9.11 14.80
CA ARG A 52 -1.30 -8.29 14.12
C ARG A 52 -0.68 -7.38 13.06
N LEU A 53 0.49 -6.80 13.32
CA LEU A 53 1.25 -6.02 12.34
C LEU A 53 1.56 -6.87 11.10
N LEU A 54 2.13 -8.06 11.27
CA LEU A 54 2.51 -8.94 10.17
C LEU A 54 1.29 -9.42 9.38
N HIS A 55 0.20 -9.78 10.07
CA HIS A 55 -1.04 -10.19 9.41
C HIS A 55 -1.60 -9.07 8.51
N ASN A 56 -1.74 -7.86 9.06
CA ASN A 56 -2.27 -6.72 8.31
C ASN A 56 -1.34 -6.29 7.18
N SER A 57 -0.02 -6.27 7.42
CA SER A 57 0.98 -5.85 6.41
C SER A 57 1.00 -6.82 5.22
N ARG A 58 0.96 -8.14 5.48
CA ARG A 58 0.90 -9.16 4.43
C ARG A 58 -0.40 -9.10 3.63
N GLY A 59 -1.52 -8.86 4.30
CA GLY A 59 -2.81 -8.66 3.65
C GLY A 59 -2.78 -7.46 2.69
N LEU A 60 -2.30 -6.31 3.17
CA LEU A 60 -2.17 -5.11 2.35
C LEU A 60 -1.17 -5.30 1.21
N ARG A 61 -0.05 -5.98 1.45
CA ARG A 61 0.93 -6.33 0.42
C ARG A 61 0.31 -7.14 -0.71
N ALA A 62 -0.47 -8.17 -0.39
CA ALA A 62 -1.14 -9.00 -1.38
C ALA A 62 -2.12 -8.17 -2.24
N VAL A 63 -2.84 -7.23 -1.64
CA VAL A 63 -3.70 -6.30 -2.38
C VAL A 63 -2.86 -5.42 -3.31
N CYS A 64 -1.80 -4.79 -2.81
CA CYS A 64 -0.93 -3.94 -3.63
C CYS A 64 -0.33 -4.71 -4.82
N GLN A 65 0.07 -5.96 -4.61
CA GLN A 65 0.59 -6.83 -5.65
C GLN A 65 -0.47 -7.14 -6.72
N SER A 66 -1.71 -7.43 -6.32
CA SER A 66 -2.82 -7.75 -7.23
C SER A 66 -3.24 -6.61 -8.16
N ILE A 67 -2.95 -5.36 -7.76
CA ILE A 67 -3.27 -4.17 -8.54
C ILE A 67 -2.03 -3.40 -8.99
N PHE A 68 -0.85 -4.03 -8.96
CA PHE A 68 0.41 -3.49 -9.50
C PHE A 68 0.95 -2.22 -8.82
N VAL A 69 0.61 -1.97 -7.55
CA VAL A 69 1.14 -0.85 -6.77
C VAL A 69 2.44 -1.26 -6.06
N SER A 70 3.50 -1.41 -6.86
CA SER A 70 4.78 -1.98 -6.41
C SER A 70 5.49 -1.17 -5.31
N ASP A 71 5.34 0.15 -5.28
CA ASP A 71 5.96 0.99 -4.25
C ASP A 71 5.38 0.73 -2.86
N MET A 72 4.06 0.54 -2.78
CA MET A 72 3.38 0.18 -1.52
C MET A 72 3.67 -1.27 -1.15
N GLU A 73 3.69 -2.19 -2.12
CA GLU A 73 4.07 -3.59 -1.91
C GLU A 73 5.46 -3.69 -1.25
N GLN A 74 6.44 -2.96 -1.79
CA GLN A 74 7.81 -2.92 -1.28
C GLN A 74 7.87 -2.33 0.13
N THR A 75 7.08 -1.28 0.41
CA THR A 75 7.04 -0.67 1.74
C THR A 75 6.41 -1.61 2.76
N CYS A 76 5.39 -2.40 2.40
CA CYS A 76 4.85 -3.45 3.25
C CYS A 76 5.88 -4.55 3.56
N LEU A 77 6.72 -4.95 2.59
CA LEU A 77 7.85 -5.87 2.83
C LEU A 77 8.85 -5.30 3.84
N GLU A 78 9.18 -4.02 3.72
CA GLU A 78 10.09 -3.32 4.63
C GLU A 78 9.49 -3.27 6.06
N ILE A 79 8.17 -3.04 6.19
CA ILE A 79 7.45 -3.07 7.47
C ILE A 79 7.51 -4.47 8.09
N GLU A 80 7.28 -5.52 7.30
CA GLU A 80 7.38 -6.91 7.77
C GLU A 80 8.78 -7.20 8.31
N ALA A 81 9.82 -6.84 7.55
CA ALA A 81 11.22 -7.05 7.96
C ALA A 81 11.62 -6.21 9.19
N ALA A 82 11.14 -4.97 9.30
CA ALA A 82 11.37 -4.13 10.47
C ALA A 82 10.66 -4.68 11.71
N GLY A 83 9.42 -5.15 11.56
CA GLY A 83 8.64 -5.79 12.62
C GLY A 83 9.29 -7.07 13.14
N GLU A 84 9.79 -7.93 12.24
CA GLU A 84 10.53 -9.16 12.63
C GLU A 84 11.82 -8.86 13.41
N ARG A 85 12.44 -7.70 13.17
CA ARG A 85 13.59 -7.19 13.94
C ARG A 85 13.19 -6.42 15.21
N LEU A 86 11.89 -6.25 15.48
CA LEU A 86 11.31 -5.46 16.56
C LEU A 86 11.75 -3.97 16.53
N ASP A 87 12.07 -3.45 15.34
CA ASP A 87 12.42 -2.05 15.14
C ASP A 87 11.15 -1.22 14.94
N TRP A 88 10.46 -0.95 16.05
CA TRP A 88 9.18 -0.24 16.04
C TRP A 88 9.30 1.22 15.59
N GLN A 89 10.47 1.83 15.76
CA GLN A 89 10.70 3.18 15.25
C GLN A 89 10.71 3.17 13.72
N LEU A 90 11.46 2.26 13.11
CA LEU A 90 11.46 2.10 11.66
C LEU A 90 10.08 1.70 11.12
N VAL A 91 9.33 0.85 11.83
CA VAL A 91 7.94 0.52 11.46
C VAL A 91 7.08 1.79 11.37
N VAL A 92 7.18 2.70 12.34
CA VAL A 92 6.40 3.96 12.33
C VAL A 92 6.80 4.85 11.15
N GLU A 93 8.11 4.98 10.87
CA GLU A 93 8.61 5.76 9.73
C GLU A 93 8.10 5.19 8.39
N LEU A 94 8.13 3.86 8.23
CA LEU A 94 7.62 3.19 7.04
C LEU A 94 6.10 3.29 6.91
N LEU A 95 5.35 3.31 8.00
CA LEU A 95 3.89 3.53 7.97
C LEU A 95 3.52 4.95 7.54
N VAL A 96 4.34 5.96 7.86
CA VAL A 96 4.15 7.32 7.33
C VAL A 96 4.36 7.32 5.82
N ARG A 97 5.48 6.73 5.34
CA ARG A 97 5.77 6.59 3.91
C ARG A 97 4.65 5.85 3.17
N LEU A 98 4.16 4.74 3.72
CA LEU A 98 3.08 3.95 3.13
C LEU A 98 1.79 4.77 3.00
N HIS A 99 1.50 5.62 3.98
CA HIS A 99 0.34 6.51 3.95
C HIS A 99 0.46 7.58 2.86
N GLU A 100 1.66 8.14 2.67
CA GLU A 100 1.93 9.13 1.61
C GLU A 100 1.81 8.50 0.21
N GLN A 101 2.31 7.28 0.04
CA GLN A 101 2.17 6.51 -1.20
C GLN A 101 0.69 6.24 -1.53
N PHE A 102 -0.08 5.78 -0.53
CA PHE A 102 -1.52 5.57 -0.70
C PHE A 102 -2.25 6.86 -1.10
N ALA A 103 -1.96 7.97 -0.42
CA ALA A 103 -2.53 9.27 -0.78
C ALA A 103 -2.14 9.72 -2.20
N SER A 104 -0.93 9.36 -2.65
CA SER A 104 -0.51 9.60 -4.04
C SER A 104 -1.36 8.79 -5.02
N VAL A 105 -1.54 7.48 -4.79
CA VAL A 105 -2.35 6.62 -5.65
C VAL A 105 -3.78 7.14 -5.74
N CYS A 106 -4.42 7.48 -4.61
CA CYS A 106 -5.81 7.93 -4.65
C CYS A 106 -6.01 9.31 -5.28
N ARG A 107 -5.02 10.21 -5.21
CA ARG A 107 -5.04 11.47 -5.98
C ARG A 107 -4.88 11.26 -7.48
N GLN A 108 -4.35 10.13 -7.91
CA GLN A 108 -4.19 9.79 -9.33
C GLN A 108 -5.43 9.09 -9.89
N CYS A 109 -6.33 8.60 -9.04
CA CYS A 109 -7.56 7.91 -9.42
C CYS A 109 -8.77 8.85 -9.58
N HIS A 110 -8.69 10.08 -9.06
CA HIS A 110 -9.73 11.12 -9.11
C HIS A 110 -9.23 12.36 -9.87
#